data_AF-A0A534BW18-F1
#
_entry.id   AF-A0A534BW18-F1
#
_cell.length_a   1.000
_cell.length_b   1.000
_cell.length_c   1.000
_cell.angle_alpha   90.00
_cell.angle_beta   90.00
_cell.angle_gamma   90.00
#
_symmetry.space_group_name_H-M   'P 1'
#
loop_
_entity.id
_entity.type
_entity.pdbx_description
1 polymer ?
#
loop_
_entity_poly.entity_id
_entity_poly.type
_entity_poly.pdbx_seq_one_letter_code
_entity_poly.pdbx_strand_id
1 'polypeptide(L)'
;MAQGKAAGAAGGRGGNGSDDGGDEHKLIAERRAKLAELRRHGSPFPNDFRRDALAGQLHDAFGERSGEWLEANPTRVKVGGRLMFKRLMGKASFAKIADRTGQIQLYLQQETLG
;
A
#
# COMPACT_ATOMS: atom_id res chain seq x y z
N MET A 1 10.68 -67.13 -10.55
CA MET A 1 9.31 -66.61 -10.65
C MET A 1 9.20 -65.40 -9.76
N ALA A 2 8.68 -64.30 -10.31
CA ALA A 2 8.64 -62.98 -9.70
C ALA A 2 7.42 -62.77 -8.81
N GLN A 3 7.57 -61.86 -7.84
CA GLN A 3 6.59 -60.90 -7.25
C GLN A 3 7.25 -60.37 -5.96
N GLY A 4 7.58 -59.10 -5.73
CA GLY A 4 7.01 -57.86 -6.24
C GLY A 4 5.93 -57.37 -5.28
N LYS A 5 6.29 -56.67 -4.19
CA LYS A 5 5.34 -55.83 -3.44
C LYS A 5 6.01 -54.54 -2.97
N ALA A 6 5.39 -53.44 -3.40
CA ALA A 6 5.84 -52.06 -3.34
C ALA A 6 5.48 -51.34 -2.02
N ALA A 7 6.15 -50.19 -1.82
CA ALA A 7 5.67 -48.90 -1.27
C ALA A 7 5.02 -48.87 0.14
N GLY A 8 5.20 -47.86 0.98
CA GLY A 8 5.81 -46.56 0.82
C GLY A 8 5.52 -45.69 2.05
N ALA A 9 6.36 -44.67 2.24
CA ALA A 9 6.12 -43.39 2.89
C ALA A 9 5.20 -43.31 4.13
N ALA A 10 5.83 -43.14 5.30
CA ALA A 10 5.25 -42.39 6.42
C ALA A 10 6.00 -41.06 6.56
N GLY A 11 5.81 -40.16 5.59
CA GLY A 11 6.14 -38.75 5.75
C GLY A 11 5.08 -38.11 6.65
N GLY A 12 5.46 -37.77 7.88
CA GLY A 12 4.63 -37.00 8.81
C GLY A 12 4.29 -35.64 8.19
N ARG A 13 3.03 -35.47 7.78
CA ARG A 13 2.47 -34.16 7.43
C ARG A 13 2.25 -33.39 8.74
N GLY A 14 3.16 -32.46 9.03
CA GLY A 14 2.90 -31.38 9.97
C GLY A 14 1.70 -30.59 9.49
N GLY A 15 0.60 -30.65 10.25
CA GLY A 15 -0.56 -29.81 10.03
C GLY A 15 -0.23 -28.38 10.45
N ASN A 16 -0.21 -27.45 9.50
CA ASN A 16 -0.30 -26.04 9.80
C ASN A 16 -1.76 -25.63 9.55
N GLY A 17 -2.57 -25.62 10.62
CA GLY A 17 -3.91 -25.06 10.58
C GLY A 17 -3.83 -23.54 10.67
N SER A 18 -4.14 -22.87 9.57
CA SER A 18 -4.21 -21.41 9.48
C SER A 18 -5.51 -20.91 10.13
N ASP A 19 -5.37 -20.22 11.27
CA ASP A 19 -6.42 -19.50 12.00
C ASP A 19 -6.78 -18.14 11.34
N ASP A 20 -6.84 -18.11 10.01
CA ASP A 20 -7.01 -16.86 9.22
C ASP A 20 -8.42 -16.25 9.35
N GLY A 21 -9.42 -17.04 9.76
CA GLY A 21 -10.82 -16.60 9.81
C GLY A 21 -11.11 -15.55 10.89
N GLY A 22 -10.49 -15.67 12.07
CA GLY A 22 -10.77 -14.77 13.21
C GLY A 22 -10.21 -13.35 13.02
N ASP A 23 -9.05 -13.23 12.39
CA ASP A 23 -8.38 -11.94 12.20
C ASP A 23 -8.96 -11.14 11.02
N GLU A 24 -9.47 -11.81 9.98
CA GLU A 24 -10.21 -11.17 8.90
C GLU A 24 -11.46 -10.45 9.43
N HIS A 25 -12.22 -11.09 10.33
CA HIS A 25 -13.41 -10.49 10.94
C HIS A 25 -13.08 -9.22 11.74
N LYS A 26 -11.96 -9.19 12.49
CA LYS A 26 -11.51 -8.00 13.23
C LYS A 26 -11.13 -6.86 12.29
N LEU A 27 -10.38 -7.15 11.22
CA LEU A 27 -9.97 -6.15 10.22
C LEU A 27 -11.17 -5.52 9.50
N ILE A 28 -12.18 -6.32 9.18
CA ILE A 28 -13.43 -5.83 8.57
C ILE A 28 -14.19 -4.93 9.56
N ALA A 29 -14.28 -5.32 10.83
CA ALA A 29 -14.95 -4.53 11.86
C ALA A 29 -14.30 -3.15 12.06
N GLU A 30 -12.98 -3.08 12.13
CA GLU A 30 -12.25 -1.80 12.23
C GLU A 30 -12.47 -0.87 11.03
N ARG A 31 -12.44 -1.44 9.80
CA ARG A 31 -12.69 -0.66 8.59
C ARG A 31 -14.10 -0.09 8.58
N ARG A 32 -15.09 -0.85 9.06
CA ARG A 32 -16.48 -0.38 9.20
C ARG A 32 -16.61 0.72 10.26
N ALA A 33 -15.93 0.59 11.39
CA ALA A 33 -15.93 1.61 12.44
C ALA A 33 -15.34 2.95 11.92
N LYS A 34 -14.19 2.90 11.24
CA LYS A 34 -13.57 4.08 10.60
C LYS A 34 -14.47 4.71 9.54
N LEU A 35 -15.16 3.89 8.73
CA LEU A 35 -16.13 4.40 7.76
C LEU A 35 -17.33 5.08 8.43
N ALA A 36 -17.83 4.53 9.53
CA ALA A 36 -18.93 5.13 10.29
C ALA A 36 -18.54 6.48 10.91
N GLU A 37 -17.30 6.62 11.37
CA GLU A 37 -16.74 7.89 11.83
C GLU A 37 -16.61 8.91 10.69
N LEU A 38 -16.05 8.52 9.54
CA LEU A 38 -15.95 9.40 8.37
C LEU A 38 -17.32 9.90 7.89
N ARG A 39 -18.36 9.07 7.98
CA ARG A 39 -19.75 9.47 7.68
C ARG A 39 -20.32 10.53 8.63
N ARG A 40 -19.86 10.57 9.89
CA ARG A 40 -20.29 11.59 10.86
C ARG A 40 -19.69 12.96 10.54
N HIS A 41 -18.52 13.00 9.90
CA HIS A 41 -17.84 14.25 9.53
C HIS A 41 -18.21 14.78 8.13
N GLY A 42 -19.05 14.07 7.36
CA GLY A 42 -19.53 14.52 6.06
C GLY A 42 -19.61 13.41 5.01
N SER A 43 -19.38 13.76 3.74
CA SER A 43 -19.39 12.79 2.64
C SER A 43 -18.19 11.84 2.74
N PRO A 44 -18.39 10.52 2.95
CA PRO A 44 -17.29 9.57 3.13
C PRO A 44 -16.50 9.30 1.84
N PHE A 45 -17.01 9.74 0.69
CA PHE A 45 -16.37 9.57 -0.61
C PHE A 45 -16.31 10.92 -1.34
N PRO A 46 -15.41 11.83 -0.93
CA PRO A 46 -15.23 13.10 -1.62
C PRO A 46 -14.64 12.82 -3.02
N ASN A 47 -15.29 13.34 -4.06
CA ASN A 47 -14.80 13.28 -5.45
C ASN A 47 -14.15 14.60 -5.88
N ASP A 48 -13.72 15.41 -4.93
CA ASP A 48 -13.17 16.75 -5.17
C ASP A 48 -11.68 16.72 -5.51
N PHE A 49 -11.00 15.62 -5.22
CA PHE A 49 -9.57 15.50 -5.50
C PHE A 49 -9.32 15.31 -7.00
N ARG A 50 -8.80 16.36 -7.64
CA ARG A 50 -8.31 16.34 -9.01
C ARG A 50 -6.78 16.20 -8.98
N ARG A 51 -6.28 15.04 -9.40
CA ARG A 51 -4.85 14.82 -9.65
C ARG A 51 -4.41 15.63 -10.88
N ASP A 52 -3.18 16.13 -10.86
CA ASP A 52 -2.55 16.84 -11.99
C ASP A 52 -1.47 15.99 -12.69
N ALA A 53 -0.91 14.99 -12.00
CA ALA A 53 0.19 14.17 -12.49
C ALA A 53 -0.05 12.68 -12.21
N LEU A 54 0.49 11.84 -13.09
CA LEU A 54 0.58 10.40 -12.95
C LEU A 54 2.00 9.99 -12.58
N ALA A 55 2.15 8.89 -11.84
CA ALA A 55 3.43 8.36 -11.40
C ALA A 55 4.38 8.09 -12.57
N GLY A 56 3.88 7.50 -13.67
CA GLY A 56 4.68 7.27 -14.87
C GLY A 56 5.20 8.57 -15.49
N GLN A 57 4.34 9.59 -15.61
CA GLN A 57 4.75 10.89 -16.15
C GLN A 57 5.82 11.56 -15.28
N LEU A 58 5.74 11.40 -13.96
CA LEU A 58 6.75 11.92 -13.04
C LEU A 58 8.07 11.16 -13.18
N HIS A 59 8.03 9.84 -13.34
CA HIS A 59 9.24 9.05 -13.57
C HIS A 59 9.87 9.38 -14.92
N ASP A 60 9.09 9.59 -15.97
CA ASP A 60 9.60 9.95 -17.30
C ASP A 60 10.22 11.37 -17.29
N ALA A 61 9.58 12.33 -16.61
CA ALA A 61 10.04 13.71 -16.56
C ALA A 61 11.24 13.93 -15.62
N PHE A 62 11.28 13.20 -14.50
CA PHE A 62 12.21 13.46 -13.38
C PHE A 62 13.13 12.29 -13.04
N GLY A 63 12.91 11.09 -13.58
CA GLY A 63 13.67 9.88 -13.22
C GLY A 63 15.15 9.94 -13.60
N GLU A 64 15.50 10.70 -14.63
CA GLU A 64 16.90 10.93 -15.04
C GLU A 64 17.52 12.18 -14.40
N ARG A 65 16.76 12.94 -13.60
CA ARG A 65 17.26 14.16 -12.95
C ARG A 65 18.00 13.80 -11.65
N SER A 66 19.09 14.51 -11.37
CA SER A 66 19.79 14.36 -10.09
C SER A 66 18.98 14.95 -8.93
N GLY A 67 19.26 14.48 -7.71
CA GLY A 67 18.64 15.03 -6.50
C GLY A 67 18.85 16.54 -6.37
N GLU A 68 20.06 17.03 -6.68
CA GLU A 68 20.40 18.46 -6.65
C GLU A 68 19.53 19.28 -7.61
N TRP A 69 19.24 18.75 -8.81
CA TRP A 69 18.37 19.44 -9.76
C TRP A 69 16.93 19.54 -9.24
N LEU A 70 16.43 18.49 -8.60
CA LEU A 70 15.09 18.46 -8.00
C LEU A 70 14.97 19.40 -6.81
N GLU A 71 16.03 19.54 -6.00
CA GLU A 71 16.10 20.51 -4.92
C GLU A 71 16.11 21.95 -5.44
N ALA A 72 16.85 22.22 -6.53
CA ALA A 72 16.90 23.52 -7.17
C ALA A 72 15.61 23.90 -7.93
N ASN A 73 14.82 22.91 -8.37
CA ASN A 73 13.60 23.10 -9.16
C ASN A 73 12.37 22.46 -8.48
N PRO A 74 11.91 23.03 -7.35
CA PRO A 74 10.79 22.48 -6.60
C PRO A 74 9.52 22.51 -7.44
N THR A 75 9.05 21.33 -7.84
CA THR A 75 7.83 21.17 -8.65
C THR A 75 6.69 20.69 -7.77
N ARG A 76 5.60 21.45 -7.70
CA ARG A 76 4.40 21.05 -6.97
C ARG A 76 3.49 20.22 -7.86
N VAL A 77 3.17 19.00 -7.41
CA VAL A 77 2.29 18.08 -8.12
C VAL A 77 1.30 17.42 -7.15
N LYS A 78 0.11 17.12 -7.65
CA LYS A 78 -0.98 16.39 -7.03
C LYS A 78 -1.11 15.02 -7.68
N VAL A 79 -0.63 14.00 -6.96
CA VAL A 79 -0.77 12.60 -7.36
C VAL A 79 -1.92 11.93 -6.60
N GLY A 80 -2.53 10.91 -7.22
CA GLY A 80 -3.63 10.17 -6.59
C GLY A 80 -3.68 8.73 -7.06
N GLY A 81 -3.86 7.79 -6.12
CA GLY A 81 -3.85 6.36 -6.40
C GLY A 81 -4.26 5.51 -5.19
N ARG A 82 -4.06 4.21 -5.31
CA ARG A 82 -4.26 3.24 -4.22
C ARG A 82 -3.07 3.27 -3.28
N LEU A 83 -3.30 3.50 -1.99
CA LEU A 83 -2.28 3.32 -0.96
C LEU A 83 -1.92 1.83 -0.87
N MET A 84 -0.65 1.50 -1.12
CA MET A 84 -0.14 0.14 -1.09
C MET A 84 0.38 -0.21 0.30
N PHE A 85 1.31 0.60 0.80
CA PHE A 85 1.80 0.49 2.16
C PHE A 85 2.12 1.87 2.72
N LYS A 86 2.03 1.98 4.04
CA LYS A 86 2.47 3.13 4.81
C LYS A 86 3.36 2.62 5.92
N ARG A 87 4.59 3.14 6.00
CA ARG A 87 5.53 2.91 7.09
C ARG A 87 5.58 4.19 7.92
N LEU A 88 5.24 4.07 9.19
CA LEU A 88 5.33 5.17 10.14
C LEU A 88 6.67 5.07 10.87
N MET A 89 7.42 6.17 10.87
CA MET A 89 8.71 6.32 11.54
C MET A 89 8.63 7.54 12.46
N GLY A 90 7.73 7.47 13.45
CA GLY A 90 7.46 8.56 14.38
C GLY A 90 6.97 9.83 13.66
N LYS A 91 7.84 10.84 13.60
CA LYS A 91 7.55 12.16 12.99
C LYS A 91 7.55 12.17 11.46
N ALA A 92 8.12 11.13 10.84
CA ALA A 92 8.10 10.96 9.39
C ALA A 92 7.35 9.68 9.02
N SER A 93 6.68 9.69 7.88
CA SER A 93 5.97 8.55 7.32
C SER A 93 6.31 8.42 5.85
N PHE A 94 6.57 7.19 5.41
CA PHE A 94 6.73 6.86 4.01
C PHE A 94 5.50 6.12 3.54
N ALA A 95 4.82 6.65 2.54
CA ALA A 95 3.66 5.99 1.93
C ALA A 95 4.00 5.68 0.48
N LYS A 96 3.64 4.49 0.00
CA LYS A 96 3.71 4.19 -1.43
C LYS A 96 2.29 4.13 -1.98
N ILE A 97 2.04 4.89 -3.03
CA ILE A 97 0.77 4.86 -3.76
C ILE A 97 1.02 4.26 -5.15
N ALA A 98 0.07 3.48 -5.63
CA ALA A 98 0.03 2.93 -6.97
C ALA A 98 -1.11 3.57 -7.75
N ASP A 99 -0.80 4.11 -8.92
CA ASP A 99 -1.79 4.60 -9.87
C ASP A 99 -1.88 3.68 -11.10
N ARG A 100 -2.50 4.16 -12.18
CA ARG A 100 -2.67 3.36 -13.41
C ARG A 100 -1.37 3.14 -14.19
N THR A 101 -0.39 4.01 -13.98
CA THR A 101 0.85 4.08 -14.78
C THR A 101 2.04 3.51 -14.02
N GLY A 102 2.00 3.51 -12.69
CA GLY A 102 3.10 3.00 -11.88
C GLY A 102 2.90 3.24 -10.39
N GLN A 103 4.02 3.30 -9.68
CA GLN A 103 4.05 3.50 -8.24
C GLN A 103 4.94 4.69 -7.90
N ILE A 104 4.54 5.50 -6.94
CA ILE A 104 5.33 6.62 -6.43
C ILE A 104 5.40 6.58 -4.91
N GLN A 105 6.57 6.95 -4.38
CA GLN A 105 6.81 7.06 -2.95
C GLN A 105 6.56 8.49 -2.50
N LEU A 106 5.76 8.62 -1.45
CA LEU A 106 5.45 9.86 -0.75
C LEU A 106 6.24 9.89 0.54
N TYR A 107 6.92 11.01 0.75
CA TYR A 107 7.50 11.36 2.03
C TYR A 107 6.57 12.34 2.74
N LEU A 108 6.12 11.97 3.94
CA LEU A 108 5.19 12.72 4.75
C LEU A 108 5.88 13.06 6.07
N GLN A 109 6.06 14.34 6.38
CA GLN A 109 6.53 14.80 7.69
C GLN A 109 5.37 15.41 8.45
N GLN A 110 5.18 15.01 9.72
CA GLN A 110 4.09 15.52 10.54
C GLN A 110 4.16 17.06 10.68
N GLU A 111 5.37 17.60 10.85
CA GLU A 111 5.62 19.05 10.94
C GLU A 111 5.23 19.83 9.68
N THR A 112 5.23 19.17 8.52
CA THR A 112 4.78 19.76 7.25
C THR A 112 3.28 19.58 7.00
N LEU A 113 2.66 18.57 7.63
CA LEU A 113 1.22 18.29 7.49
C LEU A 113 0.34 18.99 8.54
N GLY A 114 0.93 19.49 9.63
CA GLY A 114 0.23 20.17 10.73
C GLY A 114 0.31 19.42 12.05
#